data_AF-A0A9C8T1U2-F1
#
_entry.id   AF-A0A9C8T1U2-F1
#
_cell.length_a   1.000
_cell.length_b   1.000
_cell.length_c   1.000
_cell.angle_alpha   90.00
_cell.angle_beta   90.00
_cell.angle_gamma   90.00
#
_symmetry.space_group_name_H-M   'P 1'
#
loop_
_entity.id
_entity.type
_entity.pdbx_description
1 polymer ?
#
loop_
_entity_poly.entity_id
_entity_poly.type
_entity_poly.pdbx_seq_one_letter_code
_entity_poly.pdbx_strand_id
1 'polypeptide(L)'
;MTILDSELKFYKSATVDDTSANGGRMSAAEIVSGVVQNVFPHVLKAERDSGSTKYRKLFAKVANDADETLLAAQLWLDNPTPADDWCVMWPGSQTDTQGDITGSERLYGCAALASDAAAGGSTLVVDVEDASITGIFQDGDTVRVTDMADPSAATGNEEFLTISGTPTVSGTQVTITVAETLANDYTVAAGSRVSSVYGAGDVKCSMTGWTETTSAGTYDEATYPPVLDNIGTIEQTWTLEFTDASNYTVSGDTVGSVGSGSISADFAPQNPDFSKPYFTLEAAGFGGTWAQGDRIVFTTHPAAVPIWEKRVVPAGAASLANNKITLVLSGESA
;
A
#
# COMPACT_ATOMS: atom_id res chain seq x y z
N MET A 1 3.05 22.37 2.48
CA MET A 1 4.46 22.05 2.17
C MET A 1 4.47 20.90 1.17
N THR A 2 5.51 20.72 0.37
CA THR A 2 5.51 19.63 -0.64
C THR A 2 5.90 18.31 0.01
N ILE A 3 5.25 17.21 -0.37
CA ILE A 3 5.73 15.86 -0.03
C ILE A 3 6.99 15.58 -0.86
N LEU A 4 8.03 15.07 -0.23
CA LEU A 4 9.28 14.70 -0.90
C LEU A 4 9.29 13.20 -1.25
N ASP A 5 9.98 12.81 -2.32
CA ASP A 5 10.15 11.39 -2.68
C ASP A 5 10.73 10.56 -1.53
N SER A 6 11.62 11.14 -0.71
CA SER A 6 12.20 10.48 0.47
C SER A 6 11.21 10.21 1.60
N GLU A 7 10.04 10.82 1.56
CA GLU A 7 8.94 10.63 2.51
C GLU A 7 7.97 9.55 2.04
N LEU A 8 8.06 9.11 0.78
CA LEU A 8 7.30 7.97 0.26
C LEU A 8 8.08 6.68 0.53
N LYS A 9 7.60 5.88 1.47
CA LYS A 9 8.34 4.73 2.02
C LYS A 9 7.54 3.45 1.94
N PHE A 10 8.25 2.32 1.83
CA PHE A 10 7.63 1.00 1.95
C PHE A 10 8.02 0.36 3.29
N TYR A 11 7.07 -0.28 3.96
CA TYR A 11 7.29 -1.01 5.22
C TYR A 11 6.82 -2.45 5.11
N LYS A 12 7.47 -3.35 5.86
CA LYS A 12 7.06 -4.75 5.98
C LYS A 12 5.82 -4.88 6.87
N SER A 13 5.05 -5.93 6.66
CA SER A 13 4.07 -6.39 7.64
C SER A 13 4.71 -6.95 8.91
N ALA A 14 3.91 -7.07 9.97
CA ALA A 14 4.33 -7.58 11.28
C ALA A 14 4.90 -9.00 11.20
N THR A 15 4.28 -9.85 10.39
CA THR A 15 4.77 -11.20 10.10
C THR A 15 5.20 -11.27 8.64
N VAL A 16 6.42 -11.76 8.39
CA VAL A 16 6.96 -11.99 7.05
C VAL A 16 7.48 -13.42 6.98
N ASP A 17 6.61 -14.34 6.59
CA ASP A 17 6.92 -15.76 6.45
C ASP A 17 6.14 -16.40 5.29
N ASP A 18 6.17 -17.73 5.19
CA ASP A 18 5.47 -18.48 4.15
C ASP A 18 4.29 -19.30 4.74
N THR A 19 3.72 -18.85 5.87
CA THR A 19 2.58 -19.48 6.57
C THR A 19 1.29 -18.68 6.38
N SER A 20 0.16 -19.21 6.88
CA SER A 20 -1.11 -18.45 6.88
C SER A 20 -1.06 -17.19 7.74
N ALA A 21 -0.12 -17.07 8.67
CA ALA A 21 0.02 -15.91 9.55
C ALA A 21 0.86 -14.77 8.94
N ASN A 22 1.51 -15.01 7.79
CA ASN A 22 2.19 -13.98 7.01
C ASN A 22 1.26 -12.78 6.78
N GLY A 23 1.78 -11.56 6.79
CA GLY A 23 0.97 -10.34 6.74
C GLY A 23 0.67 -9.74 8.12
N GLY A 24 -0.55 -9.24 8.31
CA GLY A 24 -0.94 -8.47 9.49
C GLY A 24 -0.66 -6.98 9.34
N ARG A 25 -0.58 -6.27 10.48
CA ARG A 25 -0.37 -4.80 10.55
C ARG A 25 1.01 -4.38 10.05
N MET A 26 1.15 -3.11 9.69
CA MET A 26 2.43 -2.50 9.33
C MET A 26 3.42 -2.58 10.50
N SER A 27 4.67 -2.92 10.21
CA SER A 27 5.79 -2.87 11.16
C SER A 27 6.62 -1.61 10.97
N ALA A 28 7.59 -1.38 11.87
CA ALA A 28 8.60 -0.33 11.72
C ALA A 28 9.75 -0.69 10.76
N ALA A 29 9.76 -1.90 10.19
CA ALA A 29 10.85 -2.36 9.32
C ALA A 29 10.70 -1.78 7.91
N GLU A 30 11.44 -0.71 7.62
CA GLU A 30 11.48 -0.07 6.31
C GLU A 30 12.10 -0.99 5.24
N ILE A 31 11.50 -0.99 4.06
CA ILE A 31 11.95 -1.68 2.87
C ILE A 31 12.72 -0.66 2.01
N VAL A 32 14.03 -0.60 2.24
CA VAL A 32 14.95 0.19 1.42
C VAL A 32 15.05 -0.40 0.01
N SER A 33 14.89 0.45 -1.01
CA SER A 33 15.00 0.09 -2.42
C SER A 33 16.41 -0.39 -2.80
N GLY A 34 16.52 -1.29 -3.78
CA GLY A 34 17.80 -1.83 -4.27
C GLY A 34 18.47 -2.83 -3.33
N VAL A 35 17.89 -3.14 -2.17
CA VAL A 35 18.42 -4.14 -1.23
C VAL A 35 17.94 -5.54 -1.60
N VAL A 36 18.89 -6.44 -1.81
CA VAL A 36 18.63 -7.85 -2.14
C VAL A 36 17.96 -8.56 -0.96
N GLN A 37 16.98 -9.42 -1.25
CA GLN A 37 16.20 -10.17 -0.25
C GLN A 37 15.33 -9.34 0.69
N ASN A 38 15.06 -8.08 0.35
CA ASN A 38 14.35 -7.22 1.27
C ASN A 38 12.84 -7.53 1.34
N VAL A 39 12.24 -7.92 0.21
CA VAL A 39 10.83 -8.34 0.12
C VAL A 39 10.74 -9.86 0.02
N PHE A 40 11.28 -10.45 -1.05
CA PHE A 40 11.29 -11.89 -1.25
C PHE A 40 12.67 -12.49 -0.96
N PRO A 41 12.76 -13.67 -0.32
CA PRO A 41 14.03 -14.36 -0.10
C PRO A 41 14.60 -14.91 -1.42
N HIS A 42 15.85 -15.36 -1.34
CA HIS A 42 16.47 -16.11 -2.44
C HIS A 42 15.60 -17.30 -2.88
N VAL A 43 15.60 -17.55 -4.18
CA VAL A 43 14.98 -18.73 -4.77
C VAL A 43 16.03 -19.85 -4.80
N LEU A 44 15.80 -20.90 -4.02
CA LEU A 44 16.72 -22.03 -3.95
C LEU A 44 16.52 -22.99 -5.13
N LYS A 45 17.52 -23.82 -5.41
CA LYS A 45 17.45 -24.83 -6.50
C LYS A 45 16.22 -25.73 -6.36
N ALA A 46 15.88 -26.17 -5.16
CA ALA A 46 14.71 -27.01 -4.90
C ALA A 46 13.39 -26.33 -5.28
N GLU A 47 13.28 -25.01 -5.05
CA GLU A 47 12.11 -24.21 -5.44
C GLU A 47 12.04 -24.06 -6.95
N ARG A 48 13.16 -23.86 -7.64
CA ARG A 48 13.19 -23.84 -9.11
C ARG A 48 12.85 -25.20 -9.72
N ASP A 49 13.25 -26.30 -9.08
CA ASP A 49 12.96 -27.64 -9.59
C ASP A 49 11.49 -28.02 -9.43
N SER A 50 10.86 -27.59 -8.34
CA SER A 50 9.49 -28.00 -7.98
C SER A 50 8.43 -26.94 -8.30
N GLY A 51 8.85 -25.71 -8.56
CA GLY A 51 8.01 -24.52 -8.49
C GLY A 51 7.82 -24.03 -7.04
N SER A 52 7.52 -22.74 -6.89
CA SER A 52 7.27 -22.11 -5.59
C SER A 52 6.32 -20.92 -5.75
N THR A 53 5.51 -20.65 -4.74
CA THR A 53 4.65 -19.46 -4.66
C THR A 53 4.85 -18.83 -3.30
N LYS A 54 5.14 -17.53 -3.28
CA LYS A 54 5.31 -16.75 -2.04
C LYS A 54 4.49 -15.49 -2.09
N TYR A 55 4.02 -15.09 -0.91
CA TYR A 55 3.21 -13.90 -0.71
C TYR A 55 3.95 -12.94 0.20
N ARG A 56 3.91 -11.64 -0.06
CA ARG A 56 4.47 -10.63 0.83
C ARG A 56 3.48 -9.48 0.95
N LYS A 57 3.23 -9.05 2.19
CA LYS A 57 2.42 -7.87 2.47
C LYS A 57 3.34 -6.71 2.79
N LEU A 58 3.09 -5.60 2.10
CA LEU A 58 3.85 -4.37 2.18
C LEU A 58 2.90 -3.20 2.45
N PHE A 59 3.45 -2.10 2.92
CA PHE A 59 2.70 -0.89 3.20
C PHE A 59 3.40 0.29 2.54
N ALA A 60 2.73 0.93 1.58
CA ALA A 60 3.19 2.15 0.93
C ALA A 60 2.75 3.35 1.79
N LYS A 61 3.67 3.89 2.57
CA LYS A 61 3.45 4.93 3.59
C LYS A 61 3.87 6.31 3.10
N VAL A 62 3.02 7.29 3.40
CA VAL A 62 3.31 8.72 3.30
C VAL A 62 3.86 9.17 4.65
N ALA A 63 5.17 9.28 4.79
CA ALA A 63 5.85 9.66 6.02
C ALA A 63 6.24 11.15 6.00
N ASN A 64 5.25 12.02 5.75
CA ASN A 64 5.42 13.46 5.67
C ASN A 64 5.26 14.13 7.06
N ASP A 65 6.22 14.94 7.46
CA ASP A 65 6.26 15.58 8.79
C ASP A 65 5.21 16.70 8.98
N ALA A 66 4.69 17.21 7.86
CA ALA A 66 3.69 18.27 7.84
C ALA A 66 2.25 17.72 7.71
N ASP A 67 2.09 16.39 7.77
CA ASP A 67 0.81 15.69 7.68
C ASP A 67 0.02 15.98 6.39
N GLU A 68 0.74 16.33 5.32
CA GLU A 68 0.14 16.61 4.02
C GLU A 68 -0.50 15.35 3.43
N THR A 69 -1.58 15.53 2.68
CA THR A 69 -2.28 14.42 2.01
C THR A 69 -1.59 14.14 0.66
N LEU A 70 -1.27 12.86 0.40
CA LEU A 70 -0.91 12.43 -0.95
C LEU A 70 -2.19 12.24 -1.74
N LEU A 71 -2.46 13.14 -2.69
CA LEU A 71 -3.66 13.13 -3.50
C LEU A 71 -3.56 12.13 -4.64
N ALA A 72 -4.69 11.47 -4.94
CA ALA A 72 -4.83 10.55 -6.06
C ALA A 72 -3.69 9.52 -6.14
N ALA A 73 -3.32 8.91 -5.01
CA ALA A 73 -2.23 7.95 -4.96
C ALA A 73 -2.50 6.74 -5.85
N GLN A 74 -1.47 6.30 -6.55
CA GLN A 74 -1.47 5.22 -7.52
C GLN A 74 -0.31 4.27 -7.27
N LEU A 75 -0.56 2.97 -7.48
CA LEU A 75 0.46 1.94 -7.37
C LEU A 75 0.44 0.99 -8.55
N TRP A 76 1.62 0.57 -9.01
CA TRP A 76 1.77 -0.40 -10.09
C TRP A 76 3.11 -1.14 -10.02
N LEU A 77 3.15 -2.33 -10.63
CA LEU A 77 4.40 -3.01 -10.94
C LEU A 77 4.96 -2.45 -12.25
N ASP A 78 6.23 -2.05 -12.25
CA ASP A 78 6.79 -1.32 -13.39
C ASP A 78 7.28 -2.24 -14.51
N ASN A 79 8.00 -3.32 -14.21
CA ASN A 79 8.56 -4.22 -15.23
C ASN A 79 8.17 -5.67 -14.96
N PRO A 80 7.93 -6.48 -16.02
CA PRO A 80 8.02 -7.92 -15.92
C PRO A 80 9.37 -8.33 -15.30
N THR A 81 9.37 -9.42 -14.57
CA THR A 81 10.60 -9.90 -13.94
C THR A 81 11.60 -10.32 -15.03
N PRO A 82 12.91 -10.07 -14.83
CA PRO A 82 13.92 -10.51 -15.79
C PRO A 82 14.10 -12.04 -15.93
N ALA A 83 13.56 -12.82 -15.00
CA ALA A 83 13.68 -14.27 -14.97
C ALA A 83 12.37 -14.94 -15.42
N ASP A 84 12.24 -16.26 -15.20
CA ASP A 84 11.04 -17.02 -15.58
C ASP A 84 9.91 -16.93 -14.54
N ASP A 85 10.15 -16.27 -13.40
CA ASP A 85 9.10 -16.00 -12.42
C ASP A 85 8.20 -14.85 -12.85
N TRP A 86 7.14 -14.63 -12.10
CA TRP A 86 6.23 -13.54 -12.34
C TRP A 86 5.61 -13.04 -11.05
N CYS A 87 5.20 -11.77 -11.09
CA CYS A 87 4.64 -11.09 -9.94
C CYS A 87 3.35 -10.35 -10.26
N VAL A 88 2.43 -10.41 -9.32
CA VAL A 88 1.19 -9.62 -9.32
C VAL A 88 0.99 -9.02 -7.94
N MET A 89 0.25 -7.92 -7.88
CA MET A 89 -0.11 -7.25 -6.64
C MET A 89 -1.62 -7.07 -6.51
N TRP A 90 -2.13 -6.82 -5.31
CA TRP A 90 -3.51 -6.39 -5.09
C TRP A 90 -3.62 -5.64 -3.76
N PRO A 91 -4.64 -4.78 -3.58
CA PRO A 91 -4.86 -4.12 -2.30
C PRO A 91 -5.22 -5.11 -1.19
N GLY A 92 -4.60 -4.96 -0.03
CA GLY A 92 -4.96 -5.66 1.20
C GLY A 92 -5.82 -4.80 2.13
N SER A 93 -5.98 -5.25 3.36
CA SER A 93 -6.49 -4.42 4.46
C SER A 93 -5.36 -4.07 5.42
N GLN A 94 -5.61 -3.25 6.43
CA GLN A 94 -4.59 -2.92 7.44
C GLN A 94 -4.19 -4.15 8.28
N THR A 95 -5.02 -5.20 8.33
CA THR A 95 -4.84 -6.32 9.29
C THR A 95 -4.85 -7.71 8.69
N ASP A 96 -5.29 -7.88 7.43
CA ASP A 96 -5.38 -9.19 6.78
C ASP A 96 -4.02 -9.91 6.70
N THR A 97 -4.13 -11.22 6.73
CA THR A 97 -3.04 -12.18 6.66
C THR A 97 -3.17 -13.05 5.42
N GLN A 98 -2.14 -13.83 5.11
CA GLN A 98 -2.15 -14.75 3.98
C GLN A 98 -3.27 -15.80 4.10
N GLY A 99 -3.72 -16.11 5.32
CA GLY A 99 -4.86 -16.99 5.58
C GLY A 99 -6.20 -16.42 5.13
N ASP A 100 -6.29 -15.11 4.92
CA ASP A 100 -7.52 -14.42 4.48
C ASP A 100 -7.63 -14.33 2.95
N ILE A 101 -6.58 -14.71 2.22
CA ILE A 101 -6.55 -14.72 0.75
C ILE A 101 -7.50 -15.81 0.23
N THR A 102 -8.44 -15.41 -0.62
CA THR A 102 -9.48 -16.27 -1.21
C THR A 102 -9.12 -16.76 -2.60
N GLY A 103 -8.18 -16.10 -3.28
CA GLY A 103 -7.84 -16.33 -4.69
C GLY A 103 -8.78 -15.64 -5.67
N SER A 104 -9.71 -14.81 -5.18
CA SER A 104 -10.62 -13.99 -6.00
C SER A 104 -10.23 -12.52 -6.04
N GLU A 105 -9.04 -12.17 -5.58
CA GLU A 105 -8.56 -10.79 -5.50
C GLU A 105 -8.37 -10.19 -6.90
N ARG A 106 -8.64 -8.89 -7.02
CA ARG A 106 -8.37 -8.12 -8.23
C ARG A 106 -6.86 -7.93 -8.37
N LEU A 107 -6.24 -8.70 -9.27
CA LEU A 107 -4.77 -8.72 -9.47
C LEU A 107 -4.28 -7.62 -10.41
N TYR A 108 -3.38 -6.76 -9.98
CA TYR A 108 -2.68 -5.80 -10.83
C TYR A 108 -1.28 -6.31 -11.17
N GLY A 109 -0.73 -5.88 -12.30
CA GLY A 109 0.57 -6.34 -12.75
C GLY A 109 1.06 -5.57 -13.97
N CYS A 110 2.00 -6.16 -14.70
CA CYS A 110 2.58 -5.54 -15.89
C CYS A 110 2.87 -6.59 -16.97
N ALA A 111 3.06 -6.09 -18.18
CA ALA A 111 3.29 -6.89 -19.38
C ALA A 111 4.22 -6.16 -20.34
N ALA A 112 5.01 -6.91 -21.09
CA ALA A 112 5.85 -6.35 -22.15
C ALA A 112 4.98 -6.05 -23.38
N LEU A 113 5.30 -4.99 -24.12
CA LEU A 113 4.65 -4.75 -25.41
C LEU A 113 5.04 -5.86 -26.40
N ALA A 114 4.04 -6.47 -27.04
CA ALA A 114 4.20 -7.57 -27.99
C ALA A 114 4.29 -7.10 -29.45
N SER A 115 3.68 -5.95 -29.76
CA SER A 115 3.74 -5.32 -31.08
C SER A 115 3.79 -3.80 -30.95
N ASP A 116 4.52 -3.15 -31.85
CA ASP A 116 4.62 -1.70 -31.89
C ASP A 116 3.22 -1.05 -31.94
N ALA A 117 3.03 -0.02 -31.11
CA ALA A 117 1.81 0.76 -31.01
C ALA A 117 2.11 2.19 -31.44
N ALA A 118 1.41 2.67 -32.46
CA ALA A 118 1.67 3.99 -33.04
C ALA A 118 0.83 5.08 -32.38
N ALA A 119 1.38 6.29 -32.32
CA ALA A 119 0.65 7.50 -31.96
C ALA A 119 -0.62 7.63 -32.82
N GLY A 120 -1.72 8.04 -32.20
CA GLY A 120 -3.06 8.10 -32.79
C GLY A 120 -3.81 6.75 -32.81
N GLY A 121 -3.14 5.64 -32.51
CA GLY A 121 -3.79 4.33 -32.30
C GLY A 121 -4.48 4.24 -30.94
N SER A 122 -5.27 3.18 -30.73
CA SER A 122 -6.00 2.93 -29.47
C SER A 122 -5.91 1.47 -29.02
N THR A 123 -4.96 0.71 -29.57
CA THR A 123 -4.79 -0.71 -29.29
C THR A 123 -3.37 -0.98 -28.85
N LEU A 124 -3.25 -1.69 -27.72
CA LEU A 124 -1.99 -2.20 -27.19
C LEU A 124 -2.08 -3.72 -27.23
N VAL A 125 -1.04 -4.37 -27.73
CA VAL A 125 -0.92 -5.83 -27.67
C VAL A 125 0.27 -6.13 -26.79
N VAL A 126 0.06 -6.88 -25.72
CA VAL A 126 1.07 -7.13 -24.68
C VAL A 126 1.21 -8.62 -24.41
N ASP A 127 2.38 -9.04 -23.98
CA ASP A 127 2.67 -10.39 -23.52
C ASP A 127 2.82 -10.38 -21.99
N VAL A 128 1.93 -11.10 -21.30
CA VAL A 128 2.11 -11.39 -19.87
C VAL A 128 3.06 -12.57 -19.68
N GLU A 129 3.71 -12.65 -18.52
CA GLU A 129 4.70 -13.69 -18.20
C GLU A 129 4.08 -15.10 -18.12
N ASP A 130 2.78 -15.21 -17.78
CA ASP A 130 2.06 -16.47 -17.66
C ASP A 130 0.58 -16.35 -18.02
N ALA A 131 -0.01 -17.37 -18.63
CA ALA A 131 -1.41 -17.34 -19.06
C ALA A 131 -2.41 -17.19 -17.89
N SER A 132 -2.02 -17.57 -16.67
CA SER A 132 -2.83 -17.43 -15.46
C SER A 132 -3.00 -15.98 -14.97
N ILE A 133 -2.20 -15.04 -15.48
CA ILE A 133 -2.26 -13.61 -15.10
C ILE A 133 -2.80 -12.73 -16.22
N THR A 134 -3.43 -13.30 -17.25
CA THR A 134 -4.08 -12.52 -18.33
C THR A 134 -5.20 -11.59 -17.82
N GLY A 135 -5.78 -11.90 -16.66
CA GLY A 135 -6.80 -11.07 -16.00
C GLY A 135 -6.29 -9.84 -15.24
N ILE A 136 -5.00 -9.51 -15.35
CA ILE A 136 -4.43 -8.30 -14.72
C ILE A 136 -4.90 -6.99 -15.36
N PHE A 137 -5.42 -7.08 -16.59
CA PHE A 137 -6.05 -5.98 -17.33
C PHE A 137 -7.55 -6.25 -17.46
N GLN A 138 -8.38 -5.31 -17.03
CA GLN A 138 -9.84 -5.38 -17.03
C GLN A 138 -10.46 -4.09 -17.57
N ASP A 139 -11.68 -4.20 -18.08
CA ASP A 139 -12.43 -3.05 -18.57
C ASP A 139 -12.57 -1.96 -17.49
N GLY A 140 -12.31 -0.71 -17.86
CA GLY A 140 -12.35 0.45 -16.96
C GLY A 140 -11.10 0.66 -16.10
N ASP A 141 -10.11 -0.24 -16.13
CA ASP A 141 -8.85 0.01 -15.42
C ASP A 141 -8.08 1.17 -16.04
N THR A 142 -7.34 1.90 -15.21
CA THR A 142 -6.24 2.73 -15.68
C THR A 142 -5.04 1.85 -15.99
N VAL A 143 -4.43 2.07 -17.16
CA VAL A 143 -3.13 1.49 -17.53
C VAL A 143 -2.11 2.58 -17.73
N ARG A 144 -0.88 2.28 -17.34
CA ARG A 144 0.30 3.07 -17.65
C ARG A 144 1.04 2.42 -18.80
N VAL A 145 1.32 3.18 -19.86
CA VAL A 145 2.16 2.76 -20.99
C VAL A 145 3.44 3.58 -20.94
N THR A 146 4.59 2.93 -21.08
CA THR A 146 5.87 3.65 -21.02
C THR A 146 6.99 2.95 -21.79
N ASP A 147 7.96 3.74 -22.26
CA ASP A 147 9.28 3.29 -22.74
C ASP A 147 10.44 3.82 -21.87
N MET A 148 10.14 4.44 -20.73
CA MET A 148 11.14 4.93 -19.79
C MET A 148 12.01 3.80 -19.24
N ALA A 149 13.31 4.04 -19.06
CA ALA A 149 14.25 3.02 -18.58
C ALA A 149 13.93 2.52 -17.16
N ASP A 150 13.41 3.40 -16.31
CA ASP A 150 12.92 3.14 -14.96
C ASP A 150 11.84 4.19 -14.60
N PRO A 151 11.07 4.01 -13.52
CA PRO A 151 9.97 4.91 -13.15
C PRO A 151 10.37 6.37 -12.91
N SER A 152 11.65 6.65 -12.67
CA SER A 152 12.18 7.99 -12.36
C SER A 152 13.04 8.54 -13.48
N ALA A 153 13.04 7.90 -14.66
CA ALA A 153 13.86 8.33 -15.79
C ALA A 153 13.40 9.70 -16.31
N ALA A 154 14.35 10.61 -16.50
CA ALA A 154 14.09 11.95 -17.04
C ALA A 154 13.76 11.97 -18.56
N THR A 155 13.84 10.82 -19.22
CA THR A 155 13.64 10.66 -20.66
C THR A 155 12.84 9.41 -20.95
N GLY A 156 12.08 9.44 -22.04
CA GLY A 156 11.11 8.43 -22.40
C GLY A 156 9.71 9.02 -22.35
N ASN A 157 8.77 8.27 -22.89
CA ASN A 157 7.36 8.58 -22.96
C ASN A 157 6.63 7.80 -21.87
N GLU A 158 5.62 8.43 -21.30
CA GLU A 158 4.72 7.85 -20.32
C GLU A 158 3.33 8.45 -20.49
N GLU A 159 2.33 7.59 -20.50
CA GLU A 159 0.93 7.97 -20.59
C GLU A 159 0.06 7.07 -19.71
N PHE A 160 -1.00 7.66 -19.15
CA PHE A 160 -2.03 6.96 -18.39
C PHE A 160 -3.33 7.00 -19.18
N LEU A 161 -3.91 5.83 -19.43
CA LEU A 161 -5.05 5.63 -20.32
C LEU A 161 -6.08 4.74 -19.65
N THR A 162 -7.33 4.79 -20.10
CA THR A 162 -8.42 3.98 -19.57
C THR A 162 -8.72 2.82 -20.51
N ILE A 163 -8.76 1.58 -20.01
CA ILE A 163 -9.21 0.44 -20.81
C ILE A 163 -10.70 0.61 -21.15
N SER A 164 -11.04 0.45 -22.43
CA SER A 164 -12.41 0.51 -22.94
C SER A 164 -12.80 -0.81 -23.58
N GLY A 165 -13.69 -1.54 -22.91
CA GLY A 165 -14.16 -2.86 -23.28
C GLY A 165 -13.28 -3.98 -22.72
N THR A 166 -13.80 -5.20 -22.76
CA THR A 166 -13.10 -6.39 -22.25
C THR A 166 -11.86 -6.71 -23.10
N PRO A 167 -10.65 -6.77 -22.51
CA PRO A 167 -9.45 -7.21 -23.23
C PRO A 167 -9.62 -8.60 -23.83
N THR A 168 -9.03 -8.84 -25.00
CA THR A 168 -9.09 -10.15 -25.66
C THR A 168 -7.79 -10.92 -25.44
N VAL A 169 -7.89 -12.22 -25.16
CA VAL A 169 -6.76 -13.05 -24.73
C VAL A 169 -6.49 -14.17 -25.73
N SER A 170 -5.22 -14.36 -26.08
CA SER A 170 -4.75 -15.51 -26.88
C SER A 170 -3.44 -16.05 -26.32
N GLY A 171 -3.51 -17.14 -25.55
CA GLY A 171 -2.37 -17.65 -24.80
C GLY A 171 -1.93 -16.66 -23.73
N THR A 172 -0.69 -16.17 -23.82
CA THR A 172 -0.12 -15.11 -22.97
C THR A 172 -0.33 -13.71 -23.53
N GLN A 173 -0.85 -13.59 -24.76
CA GLN A 173 -1.05 -12.30 -25.38
C GLN A 173 -2.40 -11.71 -24.98
N VAL A 174 -2.39 -10.44 -24.58
CA VAL A 174 -3.58 -9.66 -24.25
C VAL A 174 -3.67 -8.47 -25.20
N THR A 175 -4.78 -8.32 -25.90
CA THR A 175 -5.08 -7.14 -26.71
C THR A 175 -6.00 -6.23 -25.91
N ILE A 176 -5.48 -5.04 -25.60
CA ILE A 176 -6.14 -3.99 -24.81
C ILE A 176 -6.58 -2.90 -25.77
N THR A 177 -7.84 -2.47 -25.66
CA THR A 177 -8.33 -1.26 -26.33
C THR A 177 -8.44 -0.17 -25.28
N VAL A 178 -7.89 1.00 -25.54
CA VAL A 178 -7.97 2.18 -24.67
C VAL A 178 -9.05 3.15 -25.17
N ALA A 179 -9.65 3.91 -24.27
CA ALA A 179 -10.68 4.90 -24.58
C ALA A 179 -10.10 6.11 -25.32
N GLU A 180 -8.89 6.49 -24.95
CA GLU A 180 -8.12 7.57 -25.55
C GLU A 180 -7.24 7.06 -26.70
N THR A 181 -6.72 7.98 -27.52
CA THR A 181 -5.67 7.64 -28.50
C THR A 181 -4.29 7.83 -27.87
N LEU A 182 -3.35 6.94 -28.19
CA LEU A 182 -1.94 7.06 -27.81
C LEU A 182 -1.37 8.38 -28.33
N ALA A 183 -0.70 9.16 -27.48
CA ALA A 183 -0.02 10.38 -27.88
C ALA A 183 1.35 10.09 -28.50
N ASN A 184 2.03 9.02 -28.06
CA ASN A 184 3.37 8.65 -28.50
C ASN A 184 3.42 7.28 -29.20
N ASP A 185 4.51 7.07 -29.95
CA ASP A 185 4.86 5.76 -30.48
C ASP A 185 5.55 4.94 -29.38
N TYR A 186 5.10 3.69 -29.19
CA TYR A 186 5.73 2.71 -28.31
C TYR A 186 6.19 1.52 -29.14
N THR A 187 7.46 1.14 -28.99
CA THR A 187 8.03 0.03 -29.76
C THR A 187 8.50 -1.10 -28.86
N VAL A 188 8.42 -2.32 -29.37
CA VAL A 188 8.98 -3.51 -28.70
C VAL A 188 10.49 -3.35 -28.52
N ALA A 189 11.17 -2.77 -29.52
CA ALA A 189 12.62 -2.55 -29.49
C ALA A 189 13.06 -1.57 -28.39
N ALA A 190 12.22 -0.62 -28.00
CA ALA A 190 12.49 0.30 -26.89
C ALA A 190 12.25 -0.35 -25.51
N GLY A 191 11.76 -1.60 -25.46
CA GLY A 191 11.38 -2.24 -24.20
C GLY A 191 10.12 -1.66 -23.57
N SER A 192 9.20 -1.17 -24.42
CA SER A 192 7.94 -0.59 -23.96
C SER A 192 7.12 -1.61 -23.19
N ARG A 193 6.36 -1.14 -22.20
CA ARG A 193 5.57 -1.97 -21.30
C ARG A 193 4.27 -1.30 -20.90
N VAL A 194 3.35 -2.13 -20.44
CA VAL A 194 2.04 -1.70 -19.95
C VAL A 194 1.80 -2.27 -18.56
N SER A 195 1.40 -1.42 -17.62
CA SER A 195 1.08 -1.81 -16.25
C SER A 195 -0.37 -1.46 -15.92
N SER A 196 -1.11 -2.36 -15.27
CA SER A 196 -2.39 -2.00 -14.68
C SER A 196 -2.15 -1.24 -13.37
N VAL A 197 -2.86 -0.12 -13.21
CA VAL A 197 -2.65 0.83 -12.12
C VAL A 197 -3.75 0.66 -11.08
N TYR A 198 -3.35 0.45 -9.84
CA TYR A 198 -4.25 0.50 -8.70
C TYR A 198 -4.35 1.93 -8.18
N GLY A 199 -5.53 2.55 -8.31
CA GLY A 199 -5.83 3.84 -7.69
C GLY A 199 -6.21 3.67 -6.21
N ALA A 200 -5.33 4.08 -5.31
CA ALA A 200 -5.55 4.04 -3.86
C ALA A 200 -6.34 5.26 -3.35
N GLY A 201 -6.50 6.30 -4.17
CA GLY A 201 -7.16 7.55 -3.77
C GLY A 201 -6.27 8.40 -2.86
N ASP A 202 -6.88 9.29 -2.08
CA ASP A 202 -6.12 10.18 -1.20
C ASP A 202 -5.60 9.41 0.03
N VAL A 203 -4.30 9.55 0.32
CA VAL A 203 -3.63 8.87 1.42
C VAL A 203 -3.24 9.87 2.50
N LYS A 204 -3.83 9.68 3.68
CA LYS A 204 -3.52 10.39 4.93
C LYS A 204 -3.92 9.56 6.14
N CYS A 205 -3.40 9.90 7.31
CA CYS A 205 -3.89 9.30 8.55
C CYS A 205 -5.36 9.68 8.80
N SER A 206 -6.11 8.79 9.45
CA SER A 206 -7.52 9.03 9.78
C SER A 206 -7.92 8.32 11.06
N MET A 207 -9.10 8.68 11.59
CA MET A 207 -9.71 7.96 12.70
C MET A 207 -11.16 7.61 12.40
N THR A 208 -11.64 6.55 13.02
CA THR A 208 -13.04 6.11 12.95
C THR A 208 -13.50 5.61 14.32
N GLY A 209 -14.81 5.38 14.47
CA GLY A 209 -15.36 4.64 15.60
C GLY A 209 -15.34 5.34 16.96
N TRP A 210 -15.33 6.67 17.00
CA TRP A 210 -15.41 7.43 18.26
C TRP A 210 -16.64 7.03 19.09
N THR A 211 -16.41 6.53 20.30
CA THR A 211 -17.46 6.06 21.20
C THR A 211 -17.14 6.45 22.64
N GLU A 212 -18.08 7.12 23.30
CA GLU A 212 -18.02 7.47 24.71
C GLU A 212 -18.94 6.57 25.53
N THR A 213 -18.38 5.90 26.54
CA THR A 213 -19.14 5.13 27.53
C THR A 213 -19.05 5.84 28.86
N THR A 214 -20.02 6.72 29.12
CA THR A 214 -20.10 7.55 30.33
C THR A 214 -21.56 7.95 30.59
N SER A 215 -21.86 8.37 31.82
CA SER A 215 -23.17 8.95 32.17
C SER A 215 -23.25 10.46 31.94
N ALA A 216 -22.12 11.18 32.05
CA ALA A 216 -22.11 12.65 32.05
C ALA A 216 -20.79 13.28 31.56
N GLY A 217 -19.75 12.50 31.30
CA GLY A 217 -18.55 12.95 30.61
C GLY A 217 -18.88 13.27 29.15
N THR A 218 -18.17 14.23 28.58
CA THR A 218 -18.28 14.56 27.16
C THR A 218 -16.91 14.92 26.62
N TYR A 219 -16.61 14.53 25.39
CA TYR A 219 -15.49 15.09 24.64
C TYR A 219 -16.02 15.74 23.35
N ASP A 220 -15.57 16.95 23.01
CA ASP A 220 -15.95 17.63 21.76
C ASP A 220 -14.98 17.24 20.63
N GLU A 221 -15.21 16.07 20.03
CA GLU A 221 -14.40 15.55 18.92
C GLU A 221 -14.65 16.28 17.60
N ALA A 222 -15.71 17.09 17.51
CA ALA A 222 -15.99 17.89 16.33
C ALA A 222 -15.09 19.13 16.25
N THR A 223 -14.85 19.80 17.39
CA THR A 223 -13.97 20.96 17.47
C THR A 223 -12.51 20.57 17.73
N TYR A 224 -12.29 19.53 18.55
CA TYR A 224 -10.97 19.08 18.99
C TYR A 224 -10.77 17.59 18.67
N PRO A 225 -10.89 17.16 17.40
CA PRO A 225 -10.62 15.77 17.04
C PRO A 225 -9.19 15.39 17.46
N PRO A 226 -8.93 14.12 17.82
CA PRO A 226 -7.58 13.61 17.97
C PRO A 226 -6.69 14.05 16.80
N VAL A 227 -5.62 14.77 17.12
CA VAL A 227 -4.63 15.21 16.13
C VAL A 227 -3.75 14.00 15.81
N LEU A 228 -3.69 13.63 14.54
CA LEU A 228 -2.93 12.48 14.06
C LEU A 228 -1.61 12.95 13.42
N ASP A 229 -0.69 12.02 13.21
CA ASP A 229 0.61 12.27 12.59
C ASP A 229 0.87 11.18 11.55
N ASN A 230 1.11 11.56 10.29
CA ASN A 230 1.31 10.64 9.18
C ASN A 230 2.46 9.66 9.43
N ILE A 231 3.46 10.06 10.24
CA ILE A 231 4.60 9.23 10.62
C ILE A 231 4.26 8.38 11.86
N GLY A 232 3.70 8.97 12.91
CA GLY A 232 3.49 8.34 14.22
C GLY A 232 2.23 7.49 14.35
N THR A 233 1.17 7.79 13.60
CA THR A 233 -0.10 7.06 13.66
C THR A 233 0.03 5.65 13.08
N ILE A 234 -0.56 4.68 13.78
CA ILE A 234 -0.61 3.26 13.41
C ILE A 234 -2.05 2.75 13.38
N GLU A 235 -2.25 1.59 12.76
CA GLU A 235 -3.53 0.88 12.84
C GLU A 235 -3.72 0.40 14.28
N GLN A 236 -4.65 1.00 15.02
CA GLN A 236 -4.85 0.70 16.43
C GLN A 236 -6.24 1.09 16.92
N THR A 237 -6.83 0.23 17.76
CA THR A 237 -7.98 0.61 18.58
C THR A 237 -7.50 1.07 19.94
N TRP A 238 -7.76 2.33 20.27
CA TRP A 238 -7.39 2.97 21.52
C TRP A 238 -8.54 2.92 22.51
N THR A 239 -8.23 2.65 23.77
CA THR A 239 -9.15 2.74 24.90
C THR A 239 -8.56 3.66 25.94
N LEU A 240 -9.22 4.81 26.14
CA LEU A 240 -9.09 5.64 27.34
C LEU A 240 -10.03 5.07 28.40
N GLU A 241 -9.52 4.83 29.61
CA GLU A 241 -10.32 4.45 30.77
C GLU A 241 -10.02 5.37 31.93
N PHE A 242 -11.06 6.04 32.43
CA PHE A 242 -10.97 6.96 33.55
C PHE A 242 -10.72 6.19 34.86
N THR A 243 -9.70 6.62 35.61
CA THR A 243 -9.36 6.05 36.91
C THR A 243 -10.02 6.82 38.05
N ASP A 244 -10.37 8.08 37.82
CA ASP A 244 -11.18 8.95 38.67
C ASP A 244 -11.86 10.04 37.81
N ALA A 245 -12.35 11.12 38.43
CA ALA A 245 -13.06 12.20 37.73
C ALA A 245 -12.17 13.10 36.85
N SER A 246 -10.85 12.96 36.92
CA SER A 246 -9.91 13.85 36.23
C SER A 246 -8.76 13.11 35.55
N ASN A 247 -8.46 11.87 35.93
CA ASN A 247 -7.34 11.09 35.43
C ASN A 247 -7.82 9.86 34.66
N TYR A 248 -7.05 9.46 33.64
CA TYR A 248 -7.32 8.28 32.82
C TYR A 248 -6.03 7.58 32.42
N THR A 249 -6.16 6.31 32.02
CA THR A 249 -5.10 5.53 31.38
C THR A 249 -5.46 5.25 29.93
N VAL A 250 -4.45 5.14 29.07
CA VAL A 250 -4.62 4.84 27.64
C VAL A 250 -3.95 3.52 27.31
N SER A 251 -4.65 2.68 26.57
CA SER A 251 -4.11 1.45 26.01
C SER A 251 -4.55 1.27 24.56
N GLY A 252 -3.71 0.63 23.76
CA GLY A 252 -4.08 0.16 22.43
C GLY A 252 -4.18 -1.36 22.38
N ASP A 253 -5.01 -1.88 21.48
CA ASP A 253 -5.29 -3.32 21.32
C ASP A 253 -4.06 -4.19 21.07
N THR A 254 -3.00 -3.67 20.44
CA THR A 254 -1.74 -4.41 20.20
C THR A 254 -0.54 -3.90 20.99
N VAL A 255 -0.49 -2.62 21.35
CA VAL A 255 0.68 -2.00 22.01
C VAL A 255 0.55 -1.97 23.54
N GLY A 256 -0.63 -2.34 24.07
CA GLY A 256 -0.91 -2.28 25.50
C GLY A 256 -0.97 -0.85 26.02
N SER A 257 -0.60 -0.65 27.29
CA SER A 257 -0.64 0.67 27.92
C SER A 257 0.41 1.61 27.34
N VAL A 258 -0.01 2.83 26.98
CA VAL A 258 0.85 3.90 26.44
C VAL A 258 0.95 5.12 27.36
N GLY A 259 0.41 5.01 28.58
CA GLY A 259 0.55 6.02 29.62
C GLY A 259 -0.77 6.42 30.29
N SER A 260 -0.68 7.49 31.08
CA SER A 260 -1.80 8.10 31.80
C SER A 260 -1.85 9.59 31.51
N GLY A 261 -3.07 10.13 31.40
CA GLY A 261 -3.33 11.55 31.19
C GLY A 261 -4.34 12.09 32.19
N SER A 262 -4.62 13.38 32.08
CA SER A 262 -5.68 14.06 32.82
C SER A 262 -6.48 14.96 31.90
N ILE A 263 -7.72 15.27 32.28
CA ILE A 263 -8.59 16.19 31.52
C ILE A 263 -8.08 17.63 31.46
N SER A 264 -7.00 17.93 32.19
CA SER A 264 -6.43 19.27 32.37
C SER A 264 -5.16 19.51 31.57
N ALA A 265 -4.66 18.53 30.82
CA ALA A 265 -3.45 18.63 30.03
C ALA A 265 -3.53 17.78 28.77
N ASP A 266 -2.92 18.25 27.68
CA ASP A 266 -2.87 17.50 26.43
C ASP A 266 -2.13 16.18 26.63
N PHE A 267 -2.62 15.14 25.97
CA PHE A 267 -2.05 13.79 26.05
C PHE A 267 -1.58 13.33 24.68
N ALA A 268 -0.25 13.20 24.53
CA ALA A 268 0.41 12.80 23.29
C ALA A 268 1.34 11.60 23.54
N PRO A 269 0.82 10.35 23.57
CA PRO A 269 1.63 9.17 23.83
C PRO A 269 2.62 8.94 22.69
N GLN A 270 3.90 8.76 23.04
CA GLN A 270 4.98 8.62 22.06
C GLN A 270 4.98 7.24 21.39
N ASN A 271 5.12 7.23 20.07
CA ASN A 271 5.44 6.05 19.29
C ASN A 271 6.98 5.88 19.26
N PRO A 272 7.54 4.87 19.95
CA PRO A 272 8.98 4.69 20.04
C PRO A 272 9.62 4.29 18.69
N ASP A 273 8.86 3.69 17.79
CA ASP A 273 9.37 3.23 16.50
C ASP A 273 9.61 4.39 15.53
N PHE A 274 8.84 5.46 15.66
CA PHE A 274 8.84 6.60 14.73
C PHE A 274 9.25 7.92 15.37
N SER A 275 9.43 7.97 16.70
CA SER A 275 9.78 9.19 17.45
C SER A 275 8.77 10.34 17.25
N LYS A 276 7.50 9.98 17.08
CA LYS A 276 6.35 10.87 16.91
C LYS A 276 5.19 10.39 17.78
N PRO A 277 4.24 11.23 18.19
CA PRO A 277 3.06 10.77 18.91
C PRO A 277 2.23 9.80 18.08
N TYR A 278 1.56 8.83 18.72
CA TYR A 278 0.54 8.01 18.03
C TYR A 278 -0.65 8.87 17.59
N PHE A 279 -1.05 9.78 18.46
CA PHE A 279 -2.06 10.83 18.31
C PHE A 279 -1.83 11.87 19.42
N THR A 280 -2.49 13.02 19.35
CA THR A 280 -2.57 13.99 20.45
C THR A 280 -4.03 14.26 20.77
N LEU A 281 -4.39 14.12 22.05
CA LEU A 281 -5.70 14.47 22.57
C LEU A 281 -5.60 15.80 23.31
N GLU A 282 -6.34 16.81 22.85
CA GLU A 282 -6.29 18.15 23.42
C GLU A 282 -7.19 18.25 24.66
N ALA A 283 -6.66 18.84 25.74
CA ALA A 283 -7.41 19.01 26.99
C ALA A 283 -8.69 19.82 26.80
N ALA A 284 -8.69 20.73 25.83
CA ALA A 284 -9.82 21.60 25.50
C ALA A 284 -11.06 20.83 25.03
N GLY A 285 -10.91 19.60 24.55
CA GLY A 285 -12.03 18.75 24.16
C GLY A 285 -12.82 18.21 25.35
N PHE A 286 -12.22 18.10 26.54
CA PHE A 286 -12.93 17.54 27.69
C PHE A 286 -13.97 18.51 28.28
N GLY A 287 -15.16 17.98 28.49
CA GLY A 287 -16.26 18.63 29.19
C GLY A 287 -17.00 17.68 30.12
N GLY A 288 -18.13 18.16 30.65
CA GLY A 288 -19.01 17.34 31.48
C GLY A 288 -18.40 16.94 32.83
N THR A 289 -18.79 15.77 33.34
CA THR A 289 -18.26 15.20 34.59
C THR A 289 -17.98 13.72 34.40
N TRP A 290 -16.71 13.37 34.47
CA TRP A 290 -16.22 12.00 34.32
C TRP A 290 -16.22 11.24 35.65
N ALA A 291 -16.28 9.92 35.57
CA ALA A 291 -16.18 9.03 36.71
C ALA A 291 -15.23 7.86 36.43
N GLN A 292 -14.74 7.23 37.50
CA GLN A 292 -13.96 6.01 37.39
C GLN A 292 -14.75 4.95 36.60
N GLY A 293 -14.09 4.35 35.61
CA GLY A 293 -14.67 3.34 34.72
C GLY A 293 -15.34 3.89 33.45
N ASP A 294 -15.47 5.22 33.32
CA ASP A 294 -15.87 5.83 32.05
C ASP A 294 -14.80 5.60 30.98
N ARG A 295 -15.21 5.52 29.71
CA ARG A 295 -14.31 5.18 28.61
C ARG A 295 -14.54 6.01 27.36
N ILE A 296 -13.45 6.21 26.61
CA ILE A 296 -13.48 6.66 25.22
C ILE A 296 -12.75 5.61 24.38
N VAL A 297 -13.37 5.18 23.29
CA VAL A 297 -12.79 4.22 22.34
C VAL A 297 -12.83 4.79 20.94
N PHE A 298 -11.74 4.65 20.20
CA PHE A 298 -11.63 5.05 18.79
C PHE A 298 -10.54 4.23 18.09
N THR A 299 -10.60 4.17 16.76
CA THR A 299 -9.61 3.47 15.94
C THR A 299 -8.87 4.47 15.07
N THR A 300 -7.54 4.40 15.04
CA THR A 300 -6.70 5.16 14.10
C THR A 300 -6.24 4.29 12.95
N HIS A 301 -6.09 4.92 11.78
CA HIS A 301 -5.58 4.31 10.56
C HIS A 301 -4.36 5.10 10.06
N PRO A 302 -3.26 4.43 9.69
CA PRO A 302 -2.03 5.09 9.26
C PRO A 302 -2.20 5.69 7.85
N ALA A 303 -1.34 6.65 7.52
CA ALA A 303 -1.18 7.16 6.15
C ALA A 303 -0.45 6.16 5.25
N ALA A 304 -0.99 4.94 5.12
CA ALA A 304 -0.34 3.85 4.39
C ALA A 304 -1.33 2.96 3.64
N VAL A 305 -0.98 2.62 2.41
CA VAL A 305 -1.74 1.72 1.55
C VAL A 305 -1.21 0.29 1.71
N PRO A 306 -2.01 -0.67 2.24
CA PRO A 306 -1.62 -2.07 2.33
C PRO A 306 -1.71 -2.75 0.97
N ILE A 307 -0.63 -3.41 0.55
CA ILE A 307 -0.52 -4.12 -0.72
C ILE A 307 -0.01 -5.53 -0.46
N TRP A 308 -0.62 -6.51 -1.12
CA TRP A 308 -0.06 -7.85 -1.27
C TRP A 308 0.66 -7.99 -2.58
N GLU A 309 1.77 -8.71 -2.56
CA GLU A 309 2.47 -9.21 -3.74
C GLU A 309 2.48 -10.75 -3.71
N LYS A 310 2.19 -11.36 -4.85
CA LYS A 310 2.39 -12.80 -5.09
C LYS A 310 3.51 -12.95 -6.11
N ARG A 311 4.52 -13.74 -5.77
CA ARG A 311 5.54 -14.22 -6.69
C ARG A 311 5.35 -15.69 -6.95
N VAL A 312 5.35 -16.09 -8.21
CA VAL A 312 5.36 -17.49 -8.62
C VAL A 312 6.64 -17.78 -9.39
N VAL A 313 7.39 -18.77 -8.93
CA VAL A 313 8.51 -19.38 -9.64
C VAL A 313 8.00 -20.67 -10.26
N PRO A 314 7.93 -20.79 -11.59
CA PRO A 314 7.55 -22.04 -12.25
C PRO A 314 8.58 -23.16 -12.03
N ALA A 315 8.11 -24.41 -12.14
CA ALA A 315 9.01 -25.56 -12.14
C ALA A 315 9.89 -25.55 -13.41
N GLY A 316 11.18 -25.77 -13.23
CA GLY A 316 12.19 -25.69 -14.29
C GLY A 316 12.79 -24.29 -14.50
N ALA A 317 12.39 -23.28 -13.73
CA ALA A 317 12.89 -21.91 -13.87
C ALA A 317 14.43 -21.84 -13.84
N ALA A 318 15.00 -21.03 -14.73
CA ALA A 318 16.42 -20.79 -14.80
C ALA A 318 16.94 -20.06 -13.54
N SER A 319 18.23 -20.21 -13.26
CA SER A 319 18.86 -19.40 -12.21
C SER A 319 19.23 -18.06 -12.83
N LEU A 320 18.75 -16.97 -12.24
CA LEU A 320 19.16 -15.63 -12.65
C LEU A 320 19.69 -14.83 -11.46
N ALA A 321 20.85 -14.19 -11.66
CA ALA A 321 21.36 -13.19 -10.74
C ALA A 321 20.72 -11.84 -11.02
N ASN A 322 20.51 -11.02 -9.98
CA ASN A 322 19.90 -9.69 -10.09
C ASN A 322 18.46 -9.71 -10.65
N ASN A 323 17.73 -10.79 -10.42
CA ASN A 323 16.28 -10.76 -10.61
C ASN A 323 15.65 -9.73 -9.67
N LYS A 324 14.64 -9.00 -10.14
CA LYS A 324 14.06 -7.86 -9.44
C LYS A 324 12.60 -7.65 -9.82
N ILE A 325 11.89 -6.98 -8.93
CA ILE A 325 10.54 -6.45 -9.12
C ILE A 325 10.61 -4.98 -8.70
N THR A 326 9.87 -4.12 -9.39
CA THR A 326 9.78 -2.70 -9.08
C THR A 326 8.32 -2.36 -8.81
N LEU A 327 7.96 -2.12 -7.55
CA LEU A 327 6.66 -1.57 -7.15
C LEU A 327 6.81 -0.05 -7.02
N VAL A 328 5.89 0.70 -7.62
CA VAL A 328 5.91 2.17 -7.61
C VAL A 328 4.73 2.69 -6.80
N LEU A 329 4.97 3.74 -6.01
CA LEU A 329 3.94 4.61 -5.45
C LEU A 329 4.11 5.98 -6.11
N SER A 330 3.02 6.52 -6.64
CA SER A 330 2.95 7.88 -7.19
C SER A 330 1.70 8.58 -6.67
N GLY A 331 1.67 9.90 -6.78
CA GLY A 331 0.55 10.75 -6.40
C GLY A 331 0.96 12.21 -6.47
N GLU A 332 0.03 13.10 -6.16
CA GLU A 332 0.26 14.54 -6.17
C GLU A 332 0.33 15.07 -4.73
N SER A 333 1.20 16.04 -4.46
CA SER A 333 1.14 16.79 -3.21
C SER A 333 -0.02 17.79 -3.25
N ALA A 334 -0.73 17.95 -2.12
CA ALA A 334 -1.77 18.97 -1.95
C ALA A 334 -1.26 20.42 -2.08
#